data_AF-A0A538RMU5-F1
#
_entry.id   AF-A0A538RMU5-F1
#
_cell.length_a   1.000
_cell.length_b   1.000
_cell.length_c   1.000
_cell.angle_alpha   90.00
_cell.angle_beta   90.00
_cell.angle_gamma   90.00
#
_symmetry.space_group_name_H-M   'P 1'
#
loop_
_entity.id
_entity.type
_entity.pdbx_description
1 polymer ?
#
loop_
_entity_poly.entity_id
_entity_poly.type
_entity_poly.pdbx_seq_one_letter_code
_entity_poly.pdbx_strand_id
1 'polypeptide(L)'
;MHTTTHVAIGNLTAATTLALAFFAAMFADFQAVAELGWIAGCGVLLCALACFTVLPALLMVFDRRQQPIAPAIPLTTQAGWLPRLTGRPRLIIGTGVVLTLTAALWSLRINYDHNLLHLQANDLESVKWELTLIEHTAGASWHALSYTTTADEALALKARYEKLPEVSRVVDVASLVPRDQRDKMELLRDIRQRLRRLPERGVTIVHARPNNREVRTELACLIGQLQPLVDSTDSPLLADLRRALQALHDRTGNLPSAMVVEERLQLFEQQAAADLAENLHRLHDVSTPAPINLTDLPADFRARYISPGGKWLLRIFAKDSLWDFEPLEHFTYQIQSVDPKATGKPFTTVEGLKAMKSGFQRAGFYAFLVIVLVLVV
;
A
#
# COMPACT_ATOMS: atom_id res chain seq x y z
N MET A 1 0.88 36.68 -52.44
CA MET A 1 0.40 35.47 -53.17
C MET A 1 1.52 34.46 -53.47
N HIS A 2 2.72 34.90 -53.88
CA HIS A 2 3.85 34.01 -54.16
C HIS A 2 4.29 33.10 -52.98
N THR A 3 4.29 33.62 -51.74
CA THR A 3 4.65 32.83 -50.55
C THR A 3 3.61 31.75 -50.23
N THR A 4 2.33 32.06 -50.42
CA THR A 4 1.23 31.13 -50.16
C THR A 4 1.29 29.93 -51.10
N THR A 5 1.57 30.12 -52.39
CA THR A 5 1.63 29.01 -53.36
C THR A 5 2.78 28.04 -53.13
N HIS A 6 3.92 28.50 -52.60
CA HIS A 6 5.08 27.64 -52.32
C HIS A 6 5.03 26.96 -50.95
N VAL A 7 4.45 27.60 -49.94
CA VAL A 7 4.45 27.08 -48.55
C VAL A 7 3.15 26.35 -48.21
N ALA A 8 2.04 26.63 -48.89
CA ALA A 8 0.73 26.06 -48.53
C ALA A 8 0.69 24.53 -48.62
N ILE A 9 1.29 23.93 -49.65
CA ILE A 9 1.27 22.47 -49.82
C ILE A 9 2.05 21.79 -48.68
N GLY A 10 3.23 22.30 -48.33
CA GLY A 10 4.02 21.78 -47.21
C GLY A 10 3.32 21.96 -45.86
N ASN A 11 2.72 23.12 -45.62
CA ASN A 11 1.98 23.37 -44.37
C ASN A 11 0.70 22.53 -44.27
N LEU A 12 -0.02 22.35 -45.37
CA LEU A 12 -1.25 21.56 -45.38
C LEU A 12 -0.96 20.07 -45.16
N THR A 13 0.03 19.52 -45.86
CA THR A 13 0.47 18.13 -45.65
C THR A 13 0.95 17.89 -44.23
N ALA A 14 1.73 18.80 -43.65
CA ALA A 14 2.16 18.73 -42.26
C ALA A 14 0.96 18.79 -41.28
N ALA A 15 0.03 19.73 -41.48
CA ALA A 15 -1.15 19.88 -40.63
C ALA A 15 -2.08 18.66 -40.71
N THR A 16 -2.36 18.15 -41.92
CA THR A 16 -3.20 16.97 -42.12
C THR A 16 -2.56 15.72 -41.52
N THR A 17 -1.26 15.52 -41.73
CA THR A 17 -0.53 14.37 -41.15
C THR A 17 -0.57 14.42 -39.62
N LEU A 18 -0.32 15.59 -39.03
CA LEU A 18 -0.35 15.77 -37.58
C LEU A 18 -1.76 15.61 -37.01
N ALA A 19 -2.79 16.18 -37.65
CA ALA A 19 -4.18 16.03 -37.23
C ALA A 19 -4.63 14.57 -37.27
N LEU A 20 -4.29 13.85 -38.34
CA LEU A 20 -4.60 12.42 -38.48
C LEU A 20 -3.84 11.55 -37.46
N ALA A 21 -2.60 11.90 -37.12
CA ALA A 21 -1.86 11.24 -36.04
C ALA A 21 -2.54 11.42 -34.68
N PHE A 22 -3.07 12.61 -34.38
CA PHE A 22 -3.86 12.85 -33.18
C PHE A 22 -5.21 12.12 -33.20
N PHE A 23 -5.91 12.10 -34.34
CA PHE A 23 -7.14 11.33 -34.47
C PHE A 23 -6.93 9.82 -34.34
N ALA A 24 -5.76 9.30 -34.71
CA ALA A 24 -5.44 7.89 -34.47
C ALA A 24 -5.46 7.53 -32.97
N ALA A 25 -5.22 8.49 -32.08
CA ALA A 25 -5.33 8.29 -30.64
C ALA A 25 -6.79 8.10 -30.16
N MET A 26 -7.80 8.45 -30.97
CA MET A 26 -9.22 8.18 -30.65
C MET A 26 -9.55 6.69 -30.63
N PHE A 27 -8.74 5.86 -31.30
CA PHE A 27 -8.90 4.40 -31.27
C PHE A 27 -8.25 3.75 -30.04
N ALA A 28 -7.73 4.54 -29.10
CA ALA A 28 -7.25 4.05 -27.82
C ALA A 28 -8.44 3.69 -26.90
N ASP A 29 -8.34 2.56 -26.20
CA ASP A 29 -9.33 2.13 -25.21
C ASP A 29 -9.33 3.00 -23.93
N PHE A 30 -8.43 3.99 -23.84
CA PHE A 30 -8.28 4.88 -22.70
C PHE A 30 -8.86 6.27 -23.00
N GLN A 31 -9.95 6.60 -22.32
CA GLN A 31 -10.78 7.78 -22.61
C GLN A 31 -10.00 9.09 -22.63
N ALA A 32 -9.08 9.32 -21.66
CA ALA A 32 -8.34 10.57 -21.61
C ALA A 32 -7.44 10.80 -22.83
N VAL A 33 -6.89 9.72 -23.41
CA VAL A 33 -6.08 9.80 -24.65
C VAL A 33 -6.96 10.00 -25.87
N ALA A 34 -8.12 9.35 -25.92
CA ALA A 34 -9.06 9.50 -27.02
C ALA A 34 -9.61 10.94 -27.09
N GLU A 35 -9.99 11.52 -25.95
CA GLU A 35 -10.47 12.90 -25.86
C GLU A 35 -9.36 13.91 -26.22
N LEU A 36 -8.13 13.69 -25.73
CA LEU A 36 -6.98 14.53 -26.08
C LEU A 36 -6.69 14.47 -27.59
N GLY A 37 -6.76 13.28 -28.19
CA GLY A 37 -6.59 13.10 -29.64
C GLY A 37 -7.63 13.85 -30.46
N TRP A 38 -8.90 13.79 -30.06
CA TRP A 38 -9.98 14.53 -30.70
C TRP A 38 -9.76 16.05 -30.63
N ILE A 39 -9.48 16.57 -29.42
CA ILE A 39 -9.29 18.01 -29.21
C ILE A 39 -8.05 18.50 -29.97
N ALA A 40 -6.93 17.78 -29.86
CA ALA A 40 -5.69 18.16 -30.53
C ALA A 40 -5.80 18.08 -32.05
N GLY A 41 -6.40 17.02 -32.59
CA GLY A 41 -6.61 16.85 -34.03
C GLY A 41 -7.44 17.98 -34.64
N CYS A 42 -8.59 18.29 -34.02
CA CYS A 42 -9.41 19.44 -34.41
C CYS A 42 -8.66 20.77 -34.26
N GLY A 43 -7.91 20.94 -33.16
CA GLY A 43 -7.10 22.12 -32.91
C GLY A 43 -6.06 22.39 -34.01
N VAL A 44 -5.35 21.35 -34.47
CA VAL A 44 -4.37 21.46 -35.57
C VAL A 44 -5.04 21.92 -36.87
N LEU A 45 -6.20 21.38 -37.22
CA LEU A 45 -6.94 21.80 -38.42
C LEU A 45 -7.43 23.25 -38.33
N LEU A 46 -7.93 23.66 -37.15
CA LEU A 46 -8.32 25.05 -36.91
C LEU A 46 -7.12 26.01 -36.97
N CYS A 47 -5.96 25.62 -36.44
CA CYS A 47 -4.72 26.38 -36.56
C CYS A 47 -4.29 26.53 -38.02
N ALA A 48 -4.36 25.45 -38.82
CA ALA A 48 -4.07 25.51 -40.24
C ALA A 48 -5.02 26.46 -40.97
N LEU A 49 -6.33 26.38 -40.67
CA LEU A 49 -7.33 27.30 -41.22
C LEU A 49 -7.04 28.76 -40.87
N ALA A 50 -6.71 29.05 -39.61
CA ALA A 50 -6.35 30.39 -39.15
C ALA A 50 -5.06 30.90 -39.82
N CYS A 51 -4.07 30.03 -40.05
CA CYS A 51 -2.84 30.36 -40.75
C CYS A 51 -3.07 30.78 -42.22
N PHE A 52 -4.08 30.20 -42.88
CA PHE A 52 -4.40 30.56 -44.26
C PHE A 52 -5.42 31.70 -44.41
N THR A 53 -6.16 32.04 -43.35
CA THR A 53 -7.25 33.04 -43.41
C THR A 53 -6.96 34.27 -42.54
N VAL A 54 -6.80 34.07 -41.24
CA VAL A 54 -6.62 35.12 -40.23
C VAL A 54 -5.24 35.76 -40.35
N LEU A 55 -4.18 34.97 -40.49
CA LEU A 55 -2.81 35.50 -40.55
C LEU A 55 -2.60 36.44 -41.76
N PRO A 56 -2.95 36.06 -43.00
CA PRO A 56 -2.82 36.98 -44.14
C PRO A 56 -3.68 38.24 -44.00
N ALA A 57 -4.89 38.13 -43.42
CA ALA A 57 -5.77 39.27 -43.19
C ALA A 57 -5.15 40.25 -42.17
N LEU A 58 -4.60 39.74 -41.06
CA LEU A 58 -3.89 40.57 -40.08
C LEU A 58 -2.65 41.20 -40.69
N LEU A 59 -1.85 40.45 -41.47
CA LEU A 59 -0.69 41.00 -42.17
C LEU A 59 -1.10 42.14 -43.10
N MET A 60 -2.19 42.03 -43.88
CA MET A 60 -2.65 43.13 -44.73
C MET A 60 -3.08 44.39 -43.95
N VAL A 61 -3.59 44.23 -42.73
CA VAL A 61 -4.01 45.35 -41.87
C VAL A 61 -2.82 46.03 -41.20
N PHE A 62 -1.86 45.27 -40.69
CA PHE A 62 -0.74 45.77 -39.89
C PHE A 62 0.53 46.09 -40.71
N ASP A 63 0.77 45.37 -41.82
CA ASP A 63 1.99 45.50 -42.65
C ASP A 63 1.87 46.62 -43.71
N ARG A 64 0.88 47.50 -43.55
CA ARG A 64 0.62 48.62 -44.47
C ARG A 64 1.65 49.75 -44.35
N ARG A 65 2.65 49.63 -43.47
CA ARG A 65 3.71 50.61 -43.24
C ARG A 65 5.05 49.93 -42.97
N GLN A 66 5.84 49.62 -44.00
CA GLN A 66 7.30 49.67 -43.92
C GLN A 66 7.97 49.72 -45.30
N GLN A 67 8.96 50.59 -45.38
CA GLN A 67 9.86 50.81 -46.52
C GLN A 67 10.65 49.52 -46.84
N PRO A 68 11.16 49.35 -48.08
CA PRO A 68 11.95 48.17 -48.44
C PRO A 68 13.22 48.10 -47.58
N ILE A 69 13.22 47.23 -46.58
CA ILE A 69 14.43 46.84 -45.85
C ILE A 69 15.20 45.93 -46.80
N ALA A 70 16.37 46.39 -47.26
CA ALA A 70 17.29 45.56 -48.02
C ALA A 70 17.67 44.31 -47.18
N PRO A 71 17.75 43.11 -47.76
CA PRO A 71 18.10 41.92 -47.00
C PRO A 71 19.58 41.99 -46.62
N ALA A 72 19.87 42.51 -45.43
CA ALA A 72 21.20 42.52 -44.85
C ALA A 72 21.27 41.48 -43.73
N ILE A 73 21.21 40.19 -44.10
CA ILE A 73 21.91 39.17 -43.33
C ILE A 73 23.14 38.82 -44.17
N PRO A 74 24.32 39.40 -43.90
CA PRO A 74 25.54 38.84 -44.43
C PRO A 74 25.65 37.46 -43.78
N LEU A 75 25.30 36.41 -44.52
CA LEU A 75 25.62 35.03 -44.18
C LEU A 75 27.15 34.89 -44.26
N THR A 76 27.85 35.45 -43.26
CA THR A 76 29.25 35.16 -42.98
C THR A 76 29.34 33.71 -42.53
N THR A 77 29.28 32.79 -43.47
CA THR A 77 29.58 31.36 -43.27
C THR A 77 31.09 31.12 -43.10
N GLN A 78 31.79 32.02 -42.41
CA GLN A 78 33.25 31.96 -42.25
C GLN A 78 33.73 31.77 -40.80
N ALA A 79 32.85 31.51 -39.84
CA ALA A 79 33.29 31.03 -38.53
C ALA A 79 32.27 30.06 -37.94
N GLY A 80 32.39 28.77 -38.26
CA GLY A 80 31.56 27.75 -37.65
C GLY A 80 32.01 26.35 -38.06
N TRP A 81 31.87 25.40 -37.15
CA TRP A 81 32.10 23.97 -37.38
C TRP A 81 31.10 23.35 -38.38
N LEU A 82 29.99 24.04 -38.69
CA LEU A 82 28.91 23.60 -39.57
C LEU A 82 29.35 23.24 -41.00
N PRO A 83 30.06 24.10 -41.78
CA PRO A 83 30.46 23.78 -43.14
C PRO A 83 31.45 22.61 -43.23
N ARG A 84 32.25 22.39 -42.17
CA ARG A 84 33.17 21.24 -42.07
C ARG A 84 32.43 19.94 -41.79
N LEU A 85 31.35 20.00 -41.02
CA LEU A 85 30.49 18.86 -40.72
C LEU A 85 29.68 18.45 -41.98
N THR A 86 29.06 19.42 -42.66
CA THR A 86 28.28 19.17 -43.89
C THR A 86 29.14 18.67 -45.06
N GLY A 87 30.46 18.93 -45.05
CA GLY A 87 31.41 18.38 -46.02
C GLY A 87 31.70 16.88 -45.92
N ARG A 88 31.20 16.17 -44.89
CA ARG A 88 31.41 14.72 -44.68
C ARG A 88 30.08 13.98 -44.44
N PRO A 89 29.16 13.92 -45.41
CA PRO A 89 27.83 13.34 -45.23
C PRO A 89 27.84 11.86 -44.81
N ARG A 90 28.80 11.07 -45.33
CA ARG A 90 28.95 9.64 -44.95
C ARG A 90 29.33 9.45 -43.49
N LEU A 91 30.17 10.35 -42.94
CA LEU A 91 30.55 10.30 -41.53
C LEU A 91 29.35 10.66 -40.64
N ILE A 92 28.60 11.71 -40.98
CA ILE A 92 27.38 12.10 -40.25
C ILE A 92 26.37 10.95 -40.23
N ILE A 93 26.08 10.35 -41.40
CA ILE A 93 25.14 9.23 -41.51
C ILE A 93 25.67 8.04 -40.71
N GLY A 94 26.96 7.68 -40.84
CA GLY A 94 27.56 6.58 -40.10
C GLY A 94 27.49 6.79 -38.58
N THR A 95 27.85 7.97 -38.09
CA THR A 95 27.73 8.31 -36.67
C THR A 95 26.28 8.33 -36.21
N GLY A 96 25.35 8.80 -37.05
CA GLY A 96 23.92 8.80 -36.76
C GLY A 96 23.40 7.37 -36.61
N VAL A 97 23.73 6.48 -37.54
CA VAL A 97 23.34 5.06 -37.48
C VAL A 97 23.90 4.38 -36.24
N VAL A 98 25.19 4.58 -35.92
CA VAL A 98 25.79 4.03 -34.71
C VAL A 98 25.06 4.54 -33.47
N LEU A 99 24.80 5.85 -33.38
CA LEU A 99 24.11 6.44 -32.24
C LEU A 99 22.68 5.91 -32.11
N THR A 100 21.93 5.80 -33.22
CA THR A 100 20.59 5.22 -33.24
C THR A 100 20.59 3.75 -32.82
N LEU A 101 21.55 2.93 -33.29
CA LEU A 101 21.68 1.54 -32.88
C LEU A 101 21.99 1.40 -31.39
N THR A 102 22.92 2.22 -30.87
CA THR A 102 23.23 2.22 -29.43
C THR A 102 22.02 2.63 -28.59
N ALA A 103 21.27 3.66 -29.01
CA ALA A 103 20.04 4.07 -28.34
C ALA A 103 18.95 2.99 -28.41
N ALA A 104 18.81 2.29 -29.55
CA ALA A 104 17.86 1.19 -29.70
C ALA A 104 18.19 0.01 -28.77
N LEU A 105 19.47 -0.34 -28.64
CA LEU A 105 19.94 -1.35 -27.67
C LEU A 105 19.63 -0.96 -26.23
N TRP A 106 19.82 0.32 -25.88
CA TRP A 106 19.52 0.82 -24.54
C TRP A 106 18.02 0.92 -24.26
N SER A 107 17.20 1.18 -25.28
CA SER A 107 15.73 1.25 -25.18
C SER A 107 15.11 -0.06 -24.68
N LEU A 108 15.75 -1.21 -24.95
CA LEU A 108 15.30 -2.52 -24.46
C LEU A 108 15.31 -2.65 -22.92
N ARG A 109 15.95 -1.72 -22.20
CA ARG A 109 15.98 -1.68 -20.73
C ARG A 109 14.96 -0.74 -20.10
N ILE A 110 14.12 -0.08 -20.89
CA ILE A 110 13.12 0.86 -20.38
C ILE A 110 11.95 0.07 -19.79
N ASN A 111 11.70 0.27 -18.49
CA ASN A 111 10.56 -0.32 -17.79
C ASN A 111 9.38 0.65 -17.79
N TYR A 112 8.17 0.09 -17.78
CA TYR A 112 6.94 0.86 -17.65
C TYR A 112 6.54 0.93 -16.18
N ASP A 113 6.40 2.14 -15.66
CA ASP A 113 5.87 2.37 -14.32
C ASP A 113 4.34 2.35 -14.35
N HIS A 114 3.77 1.36 -13.66
CA HIS A 114 2.32 1.19 -13.54
C HIS A 114 1.76 1.94 -12.32
N ASN A 115 2.62 2.40 -11.41
CA ASN A 115 2.20 3.02 -10.18
C ASN A 115 1.81 4.49 -10.43
N LEU A 116 0.50 4.73 -10.53
CA LEU A 116 -0.04 6.07 -10.75
C LEU A 116 0.25 7.05 -9.60
N LEU A 117 0.62 6.56 -8.41
CA LEU A 117 1.01 7.42 -7.29
C LEU A 117 2.28 8.22 -7.63
N HIS A 118 3.20 7.62 -8.40
CA HIS A 118 4.43 8.31 -8.85
C HIS A 118 4.16 9.42 -9.88
N LEU A 119 2.97 9.43 -10.51
CA LEU A 119 2.56 10.51 -11.41
C LEU A 119 1.95 11.70 -10.66
N GLN A 120 1.64 11.55 -9.37
CA GLN A 120 1.09 12.63 -8.56
C GLN A 120 2.20 13.52 -7.99
N ALA A 121 1.85 14.75 -7.65
CA ALA A 121 2.82 15.68 -7.08
C ALA A 121 3.19 15.28 -5.64
N ASN A 122 4.49 15.14 -5.39
CA ASN A 122 5.03 14.63 -4.11
C ASN A 122 4.77 15.55 -2.90
N ASP A 123 4.45 16.81 -3.14
CA ASP A 123 4.19 17.81 -2.12
C ASP A 123 2.76 17.76 -1.55
N LEU A 124 1.84 17.07 -2.25
CA LEU A 124 0.45 16.90 -1.83
C LEU A 124 0.36 16.12 -0.51
N GLU A 125 -0.47 16.64 0.41
CA GLU A 125 -0.68 16.02 1.71
C GLU A 125 -1.27 14.60 1.57
N SER A 126 -2.19 14.38 0.63
CA SER A 126 -2.78 13.07 0.36
C SER A 126 -1.76 12.03 -0.09
N VAL A 127 -0.79 12.41 -0.94
CA VAL A 127 0.27 11.53 -1.42
C VAL A 127 1.21 11.16 -0.29
N LYS A 128 1.58 12.14 0.55
CA LYS A 128 2.41 11.89 1.73
C LYS A 128 1.76 10.91 2.69
N TRP A 129 0.48 11.10 3.01
CA TRP A 129 -0.23 10.16 3.90
C TRP A 129 -0.41 8.77 3.29
N GLU A 130 -0.65 8.67 1.99
CA GLU A 130 -0.71 7.36 1.32
C GLU A 130 0.63 6.63 1.36
N LEU A 131 1.75 7.33 1.10
CA LEU A 131 3.09 6.76 1.22
C LEU A 131 3.41 6.32 2.65
N THR A 132 3.07 7.13 3.66
CA THR A 132 3.20 6.78 5.08
C THR A 132 2.38 5.53 5.44
N LEU A 133 1.17 5.40 4.89
CA LEU A 133 0.32 4.22 5.07
C LEU A 133 0.92 2.97 4.42
N ILE A 134 1.52 3.10 3.23
CA ILE A 134 2.21 1.99 2.56
C ILE A 134 3.41 1.53 3.39
N GLU A 135 4.19 2.46 3.94
CA GLU A 135 5.39 2.17 4.73
C GLU A 135 5.08 1.46 6.05
N HIS A 136 4.05 1.90 6.78
CA HIS A 136 3.72 1.35 8.10
C HIS A 136 2.65 0.26 8.07
N THR A 137 1.83 0.20 7.02
CA THR A 137 0.68 -0.71 6.90
C THR A 137 0.50 -1.20 5.47
N ALA A 138 1.54 -1.83 4.92
CA ALA A 138 1.47 -2.45 3.59
C ALA A 138 0.20 -3.31 3.41
N GLY A 139 -0.48 -3.11 2.29
CA GLY A 139 -1.72 -3.83 1.95
C GLY A 139 -2.99 -3.37 2.69
N ALA A 140 -2.94 -2.34 3.55
CA ALA A 140 -4.11 -1.88 4.30
C ALA A 140 -5.01 -0.88 3.54
N SER A 141 -4.46 -0.14 2.57
CA SER A 141 -5.21 0.90 1.82
C SER A 141 -6.26 0.29 0.90
N TRP A 142 -5.88 -0.73 0.12
CA TRP A 142 -6.76 -1.36 -0.86
C TRP A 142 -7.14 -2.76 -0.42
N HIS A 143 -8.33 -3.20 -0.81
CA HIS A 143 -8.85 -4.50 -0.44
C HIS A 143 -9.77 -5.04 -1.53
N ALA A 144 -9.73 -6.36 -1.72
CA ALA A 144 -10.73 -7.07 -2.48
C ALA A 144 -12.00 -7.26 -1.65
N LEU A 145 -13.11 -7.43 -2.35
CA LEU A 145 -14.44 -7.61 -1.82
C LEU A 145 -15.01 -8.92 -2.33
N SER A 146 -15.56 -9.69 -1.41
CA SER A 146 -16.35 -10.88 -1.71
C SER A 146 -17.59 -10.87 -0.81
N TYR A 147 -18.64 -11.58 -1.20
CA TYR A 147 -19.85 -11.64 -0.39
C TYR A 147 -20.52 -13.00 -0.43
N THR A 148 -21.19 -13.35 0.67
CA THR A 148 -21.89 -14.62 0.84
C THR A 148 -23.34 -14.38 1.26
N THR A 149 -24.12 -15.46 1.39
CA THR A 149 -25.53 -15.38 1.82
C THR A 149 -25.73 -15.72 3.29
N THR A 150 -24.79 -16.44 3.88
CA THR A 150 -24.85 -16.84 5.29
C THR A 150 -23.55 -16.53 6.02
N ALA A 151 -23.64 -16.46 7.36
CA ALA A 151 -22.49 -16.28 8.23
C ALA A 151 -21.52 -17.46 8.14
N ASP A 152 -22.03 -18.69 8.04
CA ASP A 152 -21.18 -19.89 7.93
C ASP A 152 -20.41 -19.95 6.62
N GLU A 153 -21.05 -19.56 5.50
CA GLU A 153 -20.35 -19.39 4.22
C GLU A 153 -19.26 -18.32 4.32
N ALA A 154 -19.53 -17.20 5.01
CA ALA A 154 -18.54 -16.13 5.18
C ALA A 154 -17.31 -16.64 5.96
N LEU A 155 -17.53 -17.40 7.03
CA LEU A 155 -16.46 -17.98 7.84
C LEU A 155 -15.67 -19.04 7.08
N ALA A 156 -16.34 -19.91 6.31
CA ALA A 156 -15.68 -20.90 5.46
C ALA A 156 -14.85 -20.23 4.36
N LEU A 157 -15.37 -19.17 3.73
CA LEU A 157 -14.67 -18.44 2.69
C LEU A 157 -13.48 -17.65 3.23
N LYS A 158 -13.62 -17.02 4.40
CA LYS A 158 -12.52 -16.42 5.16
C LYS A 158 -11.38 -17.41 5.38
N ALA A 159 -11.68 -18.60 5.89
CA ALA A 159 -10.68 -19.63 6.13
C ALA A 159 -9.98 -20.14 4.85
N ARG A 160 -10.61 -20.00 3.67
CA ARG A 160 -9.97 -20.29 2.38
C ARG A 160 -9.02 -19.17 1.96
N TYR A 161 -9.42 -17.91 2.11
CA TYR A 161 -8.58 -16.76 1.79
C TYR A 161 -7.37 -16.64 2.70
N GLU A 162 -7.50 -16.90 4.00
CA GLU A 162 -6.39 -16.83 4.97
C GLU A 162 -5.29 -17.89 4.73
N LYS A 163 -5.55 -18.89 3.88
CA LYS A 163 -4.55 -19.87 3.44
C LYS A 163 -3.71 -19.38 2.26
N LEU A 164 -4.11 -18.29 1.60
CA LEU A 164 -3.38 -17.74 0.46
C LEU A 164 -2.14 -16.97 0.94
N PRO A 165 -0.98 -17.13 0.29
CA PRO A 165 0.25 -16.46 0.70
C PRO A 165 0.20 -14.92 0.56
N GLU A 166 -0.58 -14.42 -0.40
CA GLU A 166 -0.72 -12.98 -0.69
C GLU A 166 -1.69 -12.25 0.25
N VAL A 167 -2.44 -12.99 1.07
CA VAL A 167 -3.47 -12.44 1.95
C VAL A 167 -2.90 -12.24 3.35
N SER A 168 -2.97 -11.01 3.87
CA SER A 168 -2.57 -10.72 5.26
C SER A 168 -3.70 -11.00 6.24
N ARG A 169 -4.90 -10.53 5.91
CA ARG A 169 -6.08 -10.64 6.78
C ARG A 169 -7.37 -10.55 5.99
N VAL A 170 -8.39 -11.19 6.52
CA VAL A 170 -9.77 -11.09 6.03
C VAL A 170 -10.63 -10.54 7.14
N VAL A 171 -11.32 -9.44 6.85
CA VAL A 171 -12.23 -8.77 7.79
C VAL A 171 -13.66 -9.10 7.42
N ASP A 172 -14.39 -9.62 8.39
CA ASP A 172 -15.78 -10.01 8.30
C ASP A 172 -16.47 -9.76 9.66
N VAL A 173 -17.80 -9.71 9.68
CA VAL A 173 -18.58 -9.52 10.92
C VAL A 173 -19.01 -10.86 11.55
N ALA A 174 -19.02 -11.95 10.80
CA ALA A 174 -19.42 -13.27 11.31
C ALA A 174 -18.45 -13.80 12.37
N SER A 175 -17.17 -13.45 12.27
CA SER A 175 -16.12 -13.84 13.23
C SER A 175 -16.18 -13.09 14.56
N LEU A 176 -16.94 -11.99 14.64
CA LEU A 176 -17.15 -11.27 15.90
C LEU A 176 -18.12 -12.00 16.83
N VAL A 177 -18.99 -12.86 16.29
CA VAL A 177 -19.90 -13.69 17.08
C VAL A 177 -19.16 -14.99 17.42
N PRO A 178 -18.79 -15.24 18.69
CA PRO A 178 -18.01 -16.42 19.02
C PRO A 178 -18.80 -17.70 18.77
N ARG A 179 -18.11 -18.74 18.29
CA ARG A 179 -18.65 -20.11 18.23
C ARG A 179 -18.58 -20.79 19.60
N ASP A 180 -19.44 -21.79 19.79
CA ASP A 180 -19.46 -22.67 20.97
C ASP A 180 -19.58 -21.90 22.29
N GLN A 181 -20.39 -20.83 22.30
CA GLN A 181 -20.55 -19.96 23.46
C GLN A 181 -21.07 -20.72 24.67
N ARG A 182 -21.93 -21.73 24.48
CA ARG A 182 -22.48 -22.54 25.56
C ARG A 182 -21.37 -23.21 26.37
N ASP A 183 -20.48 -23.93 25.70
CA ASP A 183 -19.38 -24.66 26.34
C ASP A 183 -18.39 -23.68 26.99
N LYS A 184 -18.06 -22.58 26.30
CA LYS A 184 -17.18 -21.54 26.86
C LYS A 184 -17.79 -20.87 28.09
N MET A 185 -19.10 -20.63 28.10
CA MET A 185 -19.79 -20.06 29.25
C MET A 185 -19.80 -21.01 30.46
N GLU A 186 -19.84 -22.33 30.25
CA GLU A 186 -19.69 -23.30 31.34
C GLU A 186 -18.30 -23.21 31.97
N LEU A 187 -17.24 -23.10 31.16
CA LEU A 187 -15.87 -22.89 31.65
C LEU A 187 -15.74 -21.57 32.43
N LEU A 188 -16.32 -20.48 31.91
CA LEU A 188 -16.27 -19.18 32.58
C LEU A 188 -17.06 -19.17 33.90
N ARG A 189 -18.17 -19.92 33.97
CA ARG A 189 -18.91 -20.14 35.22
C ARG A 189 -18.07 -20.91 36.25
N ASP A 190 -17.32 -21.92 35.84
CA ASP A 190 -16.41 -22.65 36.74
C ASP A 190 -15.32 -21.73 37.29
N ILE A 191 -14.68 -20.92 36.44
CA ILE A 191 -13.69 -19.92 36.86
C ILE A 191 -14.31 -18.97 37.89
N ARG A 192 -15.48 -18.41 37.59
CA ARG A 192 -16.20 -17.52 38.52
C ARG A 192 -16.52 -18.21 39.84
N GLN A 193 -16.94 -19.47 39.81
CA GLN A 193 -17.26 -20.23 41.01
C GLN A 193 -16.02 -20.46 41.88
N ARG A 194 -14.86 -20.77 41.29
CA ARG A 194 -13.58 -20.90 42.00
C ARG A 194 -13.13 -19.59 42.62
N LEU A 195 -13.41 -18.47 41.95
CA LEU A 195 -13.05 -17.13 42.39
C LEU A 195 -14.10 -16.45 43.29
N ARG A 196 -15.16 -17.18 43.72
CA ARG A 196 -16.24 -16.59 44.54
C ARG A 196 -15.80 -16.16 45.94
N ARG A 197 -14.72 -16.75 46.47
CA ARG A 197 -14.22 -16.53 47.84
C ARG A 197 -12.93 -15.71 47.86
N LEU A 198 -12.78 -14.78 46.92
CA LEU A 198 -11.65 -13.86 46.95
C LEU A 198 -11.75 -12.92 48.17
N PRO A 199 -10.62 -12.53 48.78
CA PRO A 199 -10.59 -11.49 49.79
C PRO A 199 -11.22 -10.19 49.28
N GLU A 200 -11.79 -9.40 50.18
CA GLU A 200 -12.33 -8.09 49.84
C GLU A 200 -11.24 -7.17 49.27
N ARG A 201 -11.59 -6.38 48.25
CA ARG A 201 -10.65 -5.46 47.61
C ARG A 201 -10.20 -4.40 48.60
N GLY A 202 -8.91 -4.10 48.60
CA GLY A 202 -8.32 -3.09 49.48
C GLY A 202 -8.11 -3.56 50.92
N VAL A 203 -8.45 -4.81 51.26
CA VAL A 203 -8.14 -5.38 52.56
C VAL A 203 -6.74 -5.99 52.54
N THR A 204 -5.89 -5.59 53.48
CA THR A 204 -4.56 -6.19 53.65
C THR A 204 -4.71 -7.66 54.02
N ILE A 205 -4.18 -8.53 53.18
CA ILE A 205 -4.13 -9.97 53.45
C ILE A 205 -3.04 -10.19 54.50
N VAL A 206 -3.44 -10.45 55.73
CA VAL A 206 -2.52 -10.60 56.86
C VAL A 206 -1.91 -11.99 56.82
N HIS A 207 -0.59 -12.04 56.67
CA HIS A 207 0.23 -13.24 56.76
C HIS A 207 1.06 -13.21 58.05
N ALA A 208 1.53 -14.38 58.49
CA ALA A 208 2.49 -14.45 59.58
C ALA A 208 3.76 -13.69 59.19
N ARG A 209 4.36 -12.97 60.14
CA ARG A 209 5.60 -12.23 59.87
C ARG A 209 6.67 -13.22 59.38
N PRO A 210 7.31 -12.97 58.22
CA PRO A 210 8.33 -13.87 57.70
C PRO A 210 9.50 -13.98 58.67
N ASN A 211 10.00 -15.19 58.91
CA ASN A 211 11.24 -15.41 59.64
C ASN A 211 12.42 -15.34 58.66
N ASN A 212 13.28 -14.32 58.80
CA ASN A 212 14.39 -14.12 57.85
C ASN A 212 15.33 -15.35 57.78
N ARG A 213 15.53 -16.06 58.90
CA ARG A 213 16.39 -17.24 58.92
C ARG A 213 15.82 -18.39 58.09
N GLU A 214 14.52 -18.61 58.19
CA GLU A 214 13.81 -19.64 57.42
C GLU A 214 13.81 -19.30 55.93
N VAL A 215 13.44 -18.06 55.58
CA VAL A 215 13.45 -17.58 54.18
C VAL A 215 14.83 -17.74 53.54
N ARG A 216 15.91 -17.39 54.26
CA ARG A 216 17.28 -17.57 53.75
C ARG A 216 17.66 -19.03 53.56
N THR A 217 17.21 -19.91 54.46
CA THR A 217 17.47 -21.35 54.37
C THR A 217 16.77 -21.95 53.14
N GLU A 218 15.50 -21.59 52.92
CA GLU A 218 14.73 -22.00 51.74
C GLU A 218 15.32 -21.44 50.44
N LEU A 219 15.73 -20.17 50.42
CA LEU A 219 16.41 -19.59 49.26
C LEU A 219 17.71 -20.33 48.92
N ALA A 220 18.52 -20.70 49.93
CA ALA A 220 19.74 -21.47 49.70
C ALA A 220 19.44 -22.88 49.16
N CYS A 221 18.40 -23.54 49.68
CA CYS A 221 17.93 -24.83 49.18
C CYS A 221 17.49 -24.73 47.71
N LEU A 222 16.63 -23.75 47.38
CA LEU A 222 16.12 -23.52 46.04
C LEU A 222 17.23 -23.19 45.04
N ILE A 223 18.20 -22.35 45.42
CA ILE A 223 19.39 -22.06 44.60
C ILE A 223 20.18 -23.34 44.33
N GLY A 224 20.42 -24.17 45.37
CA GLY A 224 21.12 -25.43 45.24
C GLY A 224 20.41 -26.44 44.33
N GLN A 225 19.07 -26.48 44.37
CA GLN A 225 18.26 -27.31 43.47
C GLN A 225 18.21 -26.78 42.03
N LEU A 226 18.28 -25.46 41.85
CA LEU A 226 18.31 -24.83 40.52
C LEU A 226 19.67 -24.96 39.83
N GLN A 227 20.76 -25.05 40.58
CA GLN A 227 22.12 -25.18 40.04
C GLN A 227 22.28 -26.34 39.03
N PRO A 228 21.93 -27.60 39.33
CA PRO A 228 22.06 -28.69 38.35
C PRO A 228 21.16 -28.53 37.13
N LEU A 229 20.03 -27.83 37.25
CA LEU A 229 19.14 -27.53 36.12
C LEU A 229 19.73 -26.48 35.18
N VAL A 230 20.39 -25.47 35.73
CA VAL A 230 21.14 -24.46 34.96
C VAL A 230 22.35 -25.09 34.28
N ASP A 231 23.05 -25.99 34.97
CA ASP A 231 24.25 -26.63 34.42
C ASP A 231 23.93 -27.67 33.32
N SER A 232 22.73 -28.27 33.37
CA SER A 232 22.27 -29.26 32.38
C SER A 232 21.48 -28.65 31.22
N THR A 233 20.91 -27.45 31.39
CA THR A 233 20.07 -26.79 30.39
C THR A 233 20.64 -25.41 30.08
N ASP A 234 21.05 -25.18 28.83
CA ASP A 234 21.61 -23.90 28.37
C ASP A 234 20.50 -22.85 28.16
N SER A 235 19.74 -22.57 29.22
CA SER A 235 18.60 -21.64 29.23
C SER A 235 18.99 -20.33 29.94
N PRO A 236 18.97 -19.18 29.25
CA PRO A 236 19.30 -17.89 29.86
C PRO A 236 18.32 -17.52 30.99
N LEU A 237 17.05 -17.94 30.89
CA LEU A 237 16.01 -17.64 31.86
C LEU A 237 16.25 -18.33 33.22
N LEU A 238 16.75 -19.57 33.22
CA LEU A 238 17.12 -20.28 34.45
C LEU A 238 18.34 -19.63 35.10
N ALA A 239 19.33 -19.22 34.30
CA ALA A 239 20.50 -18.51 34.80
C ALA A 239 20.14 -17.14 35.42
N ASP A 240 19.21 -16.40 34.80
CA ASP A 240 18.67 -15.14 35.33
C ASP A 240 17.91 -15.35 36.64
N LEU A 241 17.02 -16.34 36.70
CA LEU A 241 16.27 -16.68 37.92
C LEU A 241 17.22 -17.02 39.07
N ARG A 242 18.22 -17.86 38.83
CA ARG A 242 19.24 -18.21 39.83
C ARG A 242 19.98 -16.97 40.32
N ARG A 243 20.42 -16.09 39.41
CA ARG A 243 21.09 -14.82 39.77
C ARG A 243 20.19 -13.93 40.61
N ALA A 244 18.91 -13.82 40.29
CA ALA A 244 17.95 -13.02 41.04
C ALA A 244 17.72 -13.58 42.47
N LEU A 245 17.59 -14.89 42.62
CA LEU A 245 17.46 -15.55 43.92
C LEU A 245 18.73 -15.42 44.76
N GLN A 246 19.91 -15.55 44.16
CA GLN A 246 21.19 -15.32 44.82
C GLN A 246 21.28 -13.87 45.35
N ALA A 247 20.94 -12.89 44.50
CA ALA A 247 20.93 -11.48 44.90
C ALA A 247 19.95 -11.20 46.05
N LEU A 248 18.79 -11.88 46.08
CA LEU A 248 17.83 -11.78 47.18
C LEU A 248 18.38 -12.40 48.48
N HIS A 249 19.02 -13.58 48.39
CA HIS A 249 19.67 -14.23 49.52
C HIS A 249 20.78 -13.36 50.13
N ASP A 250 21.61 -12.74 49.29
CA ASP A 250 22.72 -11.89 49.74
C ASP A 250 22.21 -10.58 50.36
N ARG A 251 21.19 -9.94 49.75
CA ARG A 251 20.58 -8.70 50.27
C ARG A 251 19.90 -8.89 51.63
N THR A 252 19.26 -10.03 51.84
CA THR A 252 18.61 -10.36 53.13
C THR A 252 19.62 -10.71 54.23
N GLY A 253 20.85 -11.12 53.85
CA GLY A 253 21.96 -11.38 54.78
C GLY A 253 22.79 -10.14 55.15
N ASN A 254 22.90 -9.16 54.24
CA ASN A 254 23.78 -8.00 54.42
C ASN A 254 23.16 -6.83 55.21
N LEU A 255 21.88 -6.91 55.58
CA LEU A 255 21.20 -5.86 56.34
C LEU A 255 21.45 -6.01 57.85
N PRO A 256 21.73 -4.91 58.58
CA PRO A 256 22.25 -4.97 59.95
C PRO A 256 21.22 -5.40 61.02
N SER A 257 19.92 -5.39 60.71
CA SER A 257 18.85 -5.76 61.64
C SER A 257 17.87 -6.72 61.00
N ALA A 258 17.76 -7.93 61.56
CA ALA A 258 16.80 -8.95 61.13
C ALA A 258 15.36 -8.40 61.15
N MET A 259 15.01 -7.59 62.15
CA MET A 259 13.69 -6.98 62.30
C MET A 259 13.30 -6.11 61.09
N VAL A 260 14.25 -5.34 60.54
CA VAL A 260 14.01 -4.49 59.36
C VAL A 260 13.84 -5.34 58.09
N VAL A 261 14.58 -6.45 57.97
CA VAL A 261 14.41 -7.38 56.84
C VAL A 261 13.03 -8.01 56.87
N GLU A 262 12.61 -8.51 58.02
CA GLU A 262 11.30 -9.16 58.20
C GLU A 262 10.14 -8.19 57.94
N GLU A 263 10.25 -6.93 58.35
CA GLU A 263 9.25 -5.89 58.05
C GLU A 263 9.15 -5.62 56.55
N ARG A 264 10.29 -5.50 55.86
CA ARG A 264 10.30 -5.29 54.39
C ARG A 264 9.78 -6.50 53.63
N LEU A 265 10.12 -7.71 54.06
CA LEU A 265 9.60 -8.94 53.47
C LEU A 265 8.09 -9.04 53.67
N GLN A 266 7.59 -8.69 54.86
CA GLN A 266 6.16 -8.64 55.13
C GLN A 266 5.43 -7.63 54.25
N LEU A 267 6.00 -6.42 54.06
CA LEU A 267 5.46 -5.40 53.15
C LEU A 267 5.43 -5.90 51.69
N PHE A 268 6.50 -6.54 51.23
CA PHE A 268 6.57 -7.11 49.89
C PHE A 268 5.53 -8.23 49.69
N GLU A 269 5.40 -9.15 50.65
CA GLU A 269 4.41 -10.23 50.60
C GLU A 269 2.99 -9.68 50.57
N GLN A 270 2.67 -8.68 51.40
CA GLN A 270 1.37 -8.02 51.39
C GLN A 270 1.06 -7.36 50.04
N GLN A 271 2.03 -6.67 49.44
CA GLN A 271 1.88 -6.05 48.12
C GLN A 271 1.70 -7.09 47.02
N ALA A 272 2.54 -8.13 46.99
CA ALA A 272 2.44 -9.21 46.01
C ALA A 272 1.10 -9.97 46.11
N ALA A 273 0.64 -10.23 47.34
CA ALA A 273 -0.67 -10.85 47.57
C ALA A 273 -1.82 -9.93 47.15
N ALA A 274 -1.73 -8.62 47.41
CA ALA A 274 -2.72 -7.64 46.99
C ALA A 274 -2.80 -7.53 45.45
N ASP A 275 -1.65 -7.48 44.76
CA ASP A 275 -1.58 -7.43 43.30
C ASP A 275 -2.16 -8.70 42.67
N LEU A 276 -1.82 -9.87 43.22
CA LEU A 276 -2.41 -11.14 42.78
C LEU A 276 -3.92 -11.15 43.00
N ALA A 277 -4.39 -10.72 44.17
CA ALA A 277 -5.82 -10.65 44.47
C ALA A 277 -6.55 -9.71 43.49
N GLU A 278 -5.99 -8.55 43.16
CA GLU A 278 -6.55 -7.62 42.17
C GLU A 278 -6.60 -8.24 40.76
N ASN A 279 -5.56 -8.96 40.34
CA ASN A 279 -5.58 -9.67 39.06
C ASN A 279 -6.66 -10.77 39.02
N LEU A 280 -6.82 -11.53 40.11
CA LEU A 280 -7.87 -12.54 40.23
C LEU A 280 -9.27 -11.91 40.25
N HIS A 281 -9.41 -10.74 40.86
CA HIS A 281 -10.63 -9.94 40.83
C HIS A 281 -10.98 -9.47 39.41
N ARG A 282 -10.00 -8.96 38.65
CA ARG A 282 -10.20 -8.61 37.22
C ARG A 282 -10.64 -9.82 36.40
N LEU A 283 -10.03 -10.99 36.64
CA LEU A 283 -10.43 -12.23 36.00
C LEU A 283 -11.86 -12.65 36.38
N HIS A 284 -12.23 -12.51 37.65
CA HIS A 284 -13.60 -12.76 38.12
C HIS A 284 -14.61 -11.84 37.42
N ASP A 285 -14.31 -10.55 37.29
CA ASP A 285 -15.21 -9.57 36.69
C ASP A 285 -15.50 -9.89 35.21
N VAL A 286 -14.46 -10.23 34.43
CA VAL A 286 -14.61 -10.57 33.01
C VAL A 286 -15.21 -11.96 32.78
N SER A 287 -15.32 -12.81 33.81
CA SER A 287 -15.90 -14.16 33.75
C SER A 287 -17.44 -14.18 33.83
N THR A 288 -18.09 -13.07 33.51
CA THR A 288 -19.56 -12.92 33.52
C THR A 288 -20.19 -12.59 32.16
N PRO A 289 -19.69 -13.08 31.01
CA PRO A 289 -20.24 -12.65 29.74
C PRO A 289 -21.67 -13.17 29.52
N ALA A 290 -22.49 -12.31 28.95
CA ALA A 290 -23.74 -12.70 28.31
C ALA A 290 -23.44 -13.31 26.92
N PRO A 291 -24.35 -14.14 26.36
CA PRO A 291 -24.24 -14.58 24.97
C PRO A 291 -24.18 -13.37 24.03
N ILE A 292 -23.20 -13.37 23.14
CA ILE A 292 -23.01 -12.32 22.14
C ILE A 292 -23.75 -12.73 20.87
N ASN A 293 -24.71 -11.90 20.46
CA ASN A 293 -25.47 -12.07 19.24
C ASN A 293 -25.14 -10.95 18.23
N LEU A 294 -25.50 -11.19 16.97
CA LEU A 294 -25.34 -10.20 15.90
C LEU A 294 -26.16 -8.91 16.13
N THR A 295 -27.24 -9.01 16.90
CA THR A 295 -28.08 -7.88 17.29
C THR A 295 -27.38 -6.93 18.25
N ASP A 296 -26.41 -7.45 19.02
CA ASP A 296 -25.69 -6.70 20.05
C ASP A 296 -24.58 -5.83 19.45
N LEU A 297 -24.24 -6.06 18.17
CA LEU A 297 -23.33 -5.20 17.42
C LEU A 297 -24.01 -3.87 17.07
N PRO A 298 -23.29 -2.72 17.17
CA PRO A 298 -23.82 -1.43 16.78
C PRO A 298 -24.34 -1.44 15.33
N ALA A 299 -25.47 -0.77 15.09
CA ALA A 299 -26.15 -0.80 13.79
C ALA A 299 -25.25 -0.32 12.65
N ASP A 300 -24.46 0.73 12.86
CA ASP A 300 -23.53 1.28 11.87
C ASP A 300 -22.42 0.31 11.49
N PHE A 301 -21.96 -0.51 12.43
CA PHE A 301 -20.99 -1.57 12.16
C PHE A 301 -21.63 -2.69 11.37
N ARG A 302 -22.83 -3.13 11.74
CA ARG A 302 -23.55 -4.18 11.03
C ARG A 302 -23.87 -3.78 9.60
N ALA A 303 -24.34 -2.55 9.37
CA ALA A 303 -24.72 -2.05 8.05
C ALA A 303 -23.54 -1.97 7.06
N ARG A 304 -22.29 -1.87 7.54
CA ARG A 304 -21.09 -1.88 6.70
C ARG A 304 -20.73 -3.26 6.16
N TYR A 305 -21.18 -4.33 6.82
CA TYR A 305 -20.81 -5.71 6.48
C TYR A 305 -22.01 -6.59 6.13
N ILE A 306 -23.23 -6.17 6.43
CA ILE A 306 -24.45 -6.91 6.14
C ILE A 306 -25.39 -6.00 5.36
N SER A 307 -25.73 -6.41 4.15
CA SER A 307 -26.68 -5.66 3.33
C SER A 307 -28.12 -5.83 3.86
N PRO A 308 -29.04 -4.90 3.54
CA PRO A 308 -30.46 -5.08 3.84
C PRO A 308 -31.05 -6.36 3.23
N GLY A 309 -30.46 -6.86 2.13
CA GLY A 309 -30.83 -8.13 1.48
C GLY A 309 -30.17 -9.37 2.09
N GLY A 310 -29.55 -9.25 3.27
CA GLY A 310 -28.94 -10.38 4.00
C GLY A 310 -27.63 -10.91 3.42
N LYS A 311 -26.94 -10.14 2.56
CA LYS A 311 -25.61 -10.51 2.04
C LYS A 311 -24.54 -10.12 3.05
N TRP A 312 -23.53 -10.97 3.20
CA TRP A 312 -22.42 -10.78 4.13
C TRP A 312 -21.16 -10.42 3.37
N LEU A 313 -20.54 -9.29 3.70
CA LEU A 313 -19.35 -8.77 3.04
C LEU A 313 -18.08 -9.28 3.74
N LEU A 314 -17.12 -9.71 2.92
CA LEU A 314 -15.75 -10.00 3.30
C LEU A 314 -14.83 -8.97 2.63
N ARG A 315 -13.91 -8.40 3.41
CA ARG A 315 -12.88 -7.49 2.92
C ARG A 315 -11.54 -8.19 3.05
N ILE A 316 -10.88 -8.44 1.93
CA ILE A 316 -9.63 -9.19 1.86
C ILE A 316 -8.48 -8.20 1.63
N PHE A 317 -7.53 -8.18 2.54
CA PHE A 317 -6.36 -7.29 2.49
C PHE A 317 -5.12 -8.08 2.07
N ALA A 318 -4.30 -7.47 1.23
CA ALA A 318 -3.06 -8.06 0.77
C ALA A 318 -1.97 -7.97 1.85
N LYS A 319 -0.94 -8.79 1.70
CA LYS A 319 0.28 -8.73 2.50
C LYS A 319 1.22 -7.64 2.02
N ASP A 320 1.34 -7.51 0.71
CA ASP A 320 2.22 -6.53 0.07
C ASP A 320 1.43 -5.30 -0.43
N SER A 321 2.17 -4.28 -0.86
CA SER A 321 1.58 -3.04 -1.39
C SER A 321 0.90 -3.30 -2.74
N LEU A 322 -0.41 -3.02 -2.80
CA LEU A 322 -1.18 -3.14 -4.04
C LEU A 322 -0.98 -1.97 -5.01
N TRP A 323 -0.15 -0.99 -4.66
CA TRP A 323 0.32 0.02 -5.60
C TRP A 323 1.40 -0.51 -6.55
N ASP A 324 2.07 -1.59 -6.18
CA ASP A 324 3.02 -2.29 -7.05
C ASP A 324 2.26 -3.27 -7.96
N PHE A 325 2.55 -3.24 -9.25
CA PHE A 325 1.75 -3.95 -10.25
C PHE A 325 1.84 -5.47 -10.13
N GLU A 326 3.03 -6.01 -9.88
CA GLU A 326 3.23 -7.45 -9.75
C GLU A 326 2.46 -8.02 -8.53
N PRO A 327 2.62 -7.49 -7.29
CA PRO A 327 1.77 -7.87 -6.15
C PRO A 327 0.28 -7.71 -6.42
N LEU A 328 -0.13 -6.61 -7.08
CA LEU A 328 -1.52 -6.36 -7.45
C LEU A 328 -2.09 -7.46 -8.38
N GLU A 329 -1.35 -7.82 -9.43
CA GLU A 329 -1.72 -8.84 -10.39
C GLU A 329 -1.79 -10.24 -9.74
N HIS A 330 -0.78 -10.62 -8.95
CA HIS A 330 -0.76 -11.89 -8.25
C HIS A 330 -1.89 -12.01 -7.22
N PHE A 331 -2.11 -10.95 -6.43
CA PHE A 331 -3.19 -10.88 -5.45
C PHE A 331 -4.55 -11.08 -6.13
N THR A 332 -4.87 -10.29 -7.15
CA THR A 332 -6.16 -10.39 -7.86
C THR A 332 -6.38 -11.77 -8.47
N TYR A 333 -5.36 -12.36 -9.09
CA TYR A 333 -5.42 -13.71 -9.65
C TYR A 333 -5.72 -14.78 -8.59
N GLN A 334 -5.03 -14.74 -7.45
CA GLN A 334 -5.26 -15.71 -6.37
C GLN A 334 -6.65 -15.57 -5.76
N ILE A 335 -7.13 -14.34 -5.54
CA ILE A 335 -8.49 -14.11 -5.04
C ILE A 335 -9.53 -14.65 -6.03
N GLN A 336 -9.36 -14.39 -7.34
CA GLN A 336 -10.27 -14.89 -8.38
C GLN A 336 -10.30 -16.42 -8.46
N SER A 337 -9.19 -17.09 -8.16
CA SER A 337 -9.14 -18.57 -8.11
C SER A 337 -9.99 -19.17 -6.99
N VAL A 338 -10.19 -18.42 -5.89
CA VAL A 338 -11.01 -18.84 -4.74
C VAL A 338 -12.48 -18.46 -4.94
N ASP A 339 -12.72 -17.25 -5.44
CA ASP A 339 -14.04 -16.69 -5.75
C ASP A 339 -14.01 -15.94 -7.10
N PRO A 340 -14.55 -16.53 -8.18
CA PRO A 340 -14.62 -15.90 -9.48
C PRO A 340 -15.44 -14.60 -9.53
N LYS A 341 -16.28 -14.34 -8.52
CA LYS A 341 -17.12 -13.14 -8.43
C LYS A 341 -16.53 -12.06 -7.53
N ALA A 342 -15.33 -12.27 -6.99
CA ALA A 342 -14.63 -11.28 -6.21
C ALA A 342 -14.43 -9.99 -7.02
N THR A 343 -14.47 -8.86 -6.33
CA THR A 343 -14.42 -7.53 -6.92
C THR A 343 -13.72 -6.54 -6.00
N GLY A 344 -13.83 -5.24 -6.26
CA GLY A 344 -13.21 -4.18 -5.47
C GLY A 344 -12.12 -3.44 -6.23
N LYS A 345 -11.51 -2.46 -5.57
CA LYS A 345 -10.52 -1.55 -6.17
C LYS A 345 -9.37 -2.29 -6.86
N PRO A 346 -8.76 -3.35 -6.29
CA PRO A 346 -7.65 -4.05 -6.93
C PRO A 346 -8.00 -4.60 -8.32
N PHE A 347 -9.19 -5.20 -8.48
CA PHE A 347 -9.66 -5.77 -9.74
C PHE A 347 -9.88 -4.70 -10.82
N THR A 348 -10.52 -3.58 -10.46
CA THR A 348 -10.73 -2.49 -11.42
C THR A 348 -9.43 -1.81 -11.80
N THR A 349 -8.49 -1.69 -10.85
CA THR A 349 -7.20 -1.04 -11.09
C THR A 349 -6.30 -1.88 -11.99
N VAL A 350 -6.18 -3.20 -11.76
CA VAL A 350 -5.31 -4.05 -12.60
C VAL A 350 -5.78 -4.06 -14.06
N GLU A 351 -7.09 -4.19 -14.29
CA GLU A 351 -7.66 -4.14 -15.64
C GLU A 351 -7.49 -2.74 -16.27
N GLY A 352 -7.70 -1.68 -15.49
CA GLY A 352 -7.48 -0.30 -15.94
C GLY A 352 -6.02 -0.04 -16.36
N LEU A 353 -5.05 -0.52 -15.58
CA LEU A 353 -3.62 -0.37 -15.89
C LEU A 353 -3.21 -1.17 -17.13
N LYS A 354 -3.73 -2.41 -17.29
CA LYS A 354 -3.53 -3.23 -18.49
C LYS A 354 -4.11 -2.54 -19.72
N ALA A 355 -5.36 -2.07 -19.63
CA ALA A 355 -6.04 -1.36 -20.71
C ALA A 355 -5.31 -0.08 -21.10
N MET A 356 -4.80 0.69 -20.13
CA MET A 356 -4.03 1.91 -20.37
C MET A 356 -2.75 1.61 -21.17
N LYS A 357 -1.97 0.61 -20.74
CA LYS A 357 -0.74 0.20 -21.43
C LYS A 357 -1.02 -0.30 -22.85
N SER A 358 -1.99 -1.19 -23.03
CA SER A 358 -2.36 -1.70 -24.36
C SER A 358 -2.93 -0.60 -25.26
N GLY A 359 -3.70 0.34 -24.68
CA GLY A 359 -4.28 1.47 -25.39
C GLY A 359 -3.21 2.38 -25.98
N PHE A 360 -2.17 2.71 -25.21
CA PHE A 360 -1.03 3.49 -25.70
C PHE A 360 -0.28 2.78 -26.84
N GLN A 361 -0.05 1.47 -26.71
CA GLN A 361 0.63 0.68 -27.74
C GLN A 361 -0.16 0.66 -29.06
N ARG A 362 -1.48 0.43 -28.97
CA ARG A 362 -2.39 0.45 -30.13
C ARG A 362 -2.45 1.83 -30.77
N ALA A 363 -2.61 2.89 -29.98
CA ALA A 363 -2.66 4.26 -30.47
C ALA A 363 -1.38 4.64 -31.25
N GLY A 364 -0.20 4.32 -30.70
CA GLY A 364 1.07 4.56 -31.36
C GLY A 364 1.20 3.80 -32.69
N PHE A 365 0.76 2.53 -32.71
CA PHE A 365 0.76 1.72 -33.93
C PHE A 365 -0.21 2.27 -35.00
N TYR A 366 -1.42 2.68 -34.61
CA TYR A 366 -2.38 3.28 -35.55
C TYR A 366 -1.89 4.61 -36.09
N ALA A 367 -1.32 5.48 -35.24
CA ALA A 367 -0.75 6.74 -35.67
C ALA A 367 0.37 6.51 -36.69
N PHE A 368 1.25 5.54 -36.45
CA PHE A 368 2.30 5.16 -37.40
C PHE A 368 1.72 4.72 -38.76
N LEU A 369 0.75 3.81 -38.77
CA LEU A 369 0.12 3.34 -40.02
C LEU A 369 -0.55 4.47 -40.80
N VAL A 370 -1.27 5.35 -40.11
CA VAL A 370 -1.96 6.49 -40.72
C VAL A 370 -0.96 7.46 -41.35
N ILE A 371 0.12 7.79 -40.65
CA ILE A 371 1.18 8.67 -41.18
C ILE A 371 1.82 8.05 -42.43
N VAL A 372 2.17 6.76 -42.39
CA VAL A 372 2.76 6.06 -43.55
C VAL A 372 1.81 6.11 -44.74
N LEU A 373 0.51 5.87 -44.53
CA LEU A 373 -0.48 5.90 -45.59
C LEU A 373 -0.61 7.31 -46.22
N VAL A 374 -0.60 8.36 -45.40
CA VAL A 374 -0.69 9.75 -45.87
C VAL A 374 0.56 10.18 -46.65
N LEU A 375 1.74 9.67 -46.29
CA LEU A 375 3.00 10.02 -46.97
C LEU A 375 3.23 9.24 -48.27
N VAL A 376 2.58 8.09 -48.43
CA VAL A 376 2.68 7.26 -49.65
C VAL A 376 1.74 7.76 -50.75
N VAL A 377 0.62 8.38 -50.38
CA VAL A 377 -0.35 9.03 -51.27
C VAL A 377 0.11 10.44 -51.61
#